data_AF-A0A3C0TJB0-F1
#
_entry.id   AF-A0A3C0TJB0-F1
#
_cell.length_a   1.000
_cell.length_b   1.000
_cell.length_c   1.000
_cell.angle_alpha   90.00
_cell.angle_beta   90.00
_cell.angle_gamma   90.00
#
_symmetry.space_group_name_H-M   'P 1'
#
loop_
_entity.id
_entity.type
_entity.pdbx_description
1 polymer ?
#
loop_
_entity_poly.entity_id
_entity_poly.type
_entity_poly.pdbx_seq_one_letter_code
_entity_poly.pdbx_strand_id
1 'polypeptide(L)'
;MAAPTVFKWEGKTRQGAIQKGEIAAKSKDDVMSLLRKQNILPIKVAAKPKEISIQFGSGIEDKDVVIFTRQLATMIDAGLPLVQCLEILSNQTENKFLAKIISQVRSDVETGAMFAEALKKHPKVFDNLYINMVAAGEAGGILDTILQRLAAYM
;
A
#
# COMPACT_ATOMS: atom_id res chain seq x y z
N MET A 1 -11.83 -21.07 10.93
CA MET A 1 -10.86 -20.76 12.02
C MET A 1 -10.80 -19.25 12.20
N ALA A 2 -11.14 -18.72 13.38
CA ALA A 2 -11.05 -17.29 13.66
C ALA A 2 -9.58 -16.85 13.80
N ALA A 3 -9.21 -15.75 13.15
CA ALA A 3 -7.86 -15.18 13.23
C ALA A 3 -7.58 -14.69 14.68
N PRO A 4 -6.38 -14.91 15.22
CA PRO A 4 -6.03 -14.46 16.56
C PRO A 4 -6.08 -12.94 16.63
N THR A 5 -6.84 -12.41 17.58
CA THR A 5 -6.94 -10.98 17.88
C THR A 5 -6.03 -10.68 19.06
N VAL A 6 -5.35 -9.53 19.04
CA VAL A 6 -4.50 -9.10 20.17
C VAL A 6 -5.38 -8.43 21.23
N PHE A 7 -5.30 -8.92 22.46
CA PHE A 7 -5.99 -8.39 23.62
C PHE A 7 -4.99 -7.73 24.57
N LYS A 8 -5.34 -6.53 25.07
CA LYS A 8 -4.67 -5.90 26.21
C LYS A 8 -5.29 -6.43 27.50
N TRP A 9 -4.45 -6.85 28.43
CA TRP A 9 -4.90 -7.36 29.72
C TRP A 9 -4.14 -6.72 30.87
N GLU A 10 -4.81 -6.68 32.01
CA GLU A 10 -4.29 -6.29 33.31
C GLU A 10 -4.76 -7.33 34.32
N GLY A 11 -3.85 -7.84 35.13
CA GLY A 11 -4.15 -8.87 36.11
C GLY A 11 -3.24 -8.83 37.32
N LYS A 12 -3.70 -9.41 38.43
CA LYS A 12 -2.98 -9.48 39.69
C LYS A 12 -2.31 -10.84 39.82
N THR A 13 -1.01 -10.85 40.07
CA THR A 13 -0.28 -12.07 40.41
C THR A 13 -0.64 -12.52 41.83
N ARG A 14 -0.33 -13.78 42.16
CA ARG A 14 -0.53 -14.31 43.53
C ARG A 14 0.24 -13.54 44.61
N GLN A 15 1.33 -12.85 44.24
CA GLN A 15 2.11 -11.97 45.12
C GLN A 15 1.48 -10.59 45.30
N GLY A 16 0.32 -10.34 44.69
CA GLY A 16 -0.40 -9.09 44.79
C GLY A 16 0.06 -8.00 43.82
N ALA A 17 1.08 -8.26 43.01
CA ALA A 17 1.58 -7.32 42.00
C ALA A 17 0.63 -7.25 40.80
N ILE A 18 0.37 -6.04 40.30
CA ILE A 18 -0.41 -5.84 39.08
C ILE A 18 0.54 -5.95 37.88
N GLN A 19 0.21 -6.83 36.95
CA GLN A 19 0.91 -7.02 35.69
C GLN A 19 -0.01 -6.67 34.52
N LYS A 20 0.56 -6.06 33.48
CA LYS A 20 -0.14 -5.68 32.27
C LYS A 20 0.62 -6.26 31.08
N GLY A 21 -0.11 -6.63 30.03
CA GLY A 21 0.49 -7.21 28.84
C GLY A 21 -0.46 -7.26 27.65
N GLU A 22 0.09 -7.74 26.54
CA GLU A 22 -0.67 -8.04 25.33
C GLU A 22 -0.59 -9.54 25.06
N ILE A 23 -1.69 -10.15 24.64
CA ILE A 23 -1.72 -11.57 24.27
C ILE A 23 -2.62 -11.78 23.06
N ALA A 24 -2.16 -12.61 22.12
CA ALA A 24 -2.95 -13.02 20.97
C ALA A 24 -3.82 -14.21 21.35
N ALA A 25 -5.14 -14.10 21.17
CA ALA A 25 -6.10 -15.14 21.48
C ALA A 25 -7.29 -15.11 20.50
N LYS A 26 -8.08 -16.18 20.45
CA LYS A 26 -9.26 -16.23 19.57
C LYS A 26 -10.50 -15.61 20.23
N SER A 27 -10.53 -15.53 21.56
CA SER A 27 -11.65 -14.98 22.33
C SER A 27 -11.19 -14.38 23.66
N LYS A 28 -12.05 -13.59 24.31
CA LYS A 28 -11.79 -13.08 25.67
C LYS A 28 -11.67 -14.22 26.69
N ASP A 29 -12.44 -15.30 26.52
CA ASP A 29 -12.40 -16.49 27.37
C ASP A 29 -11.08 -17.26 27.25
N ASP A 30 -10.51 -17.31 26.04
CA ASP A 30 -9.17 -17.87 25.82
C ASP A 30 -8.12 -17.03 26.54
N VAL A 31 -8.21 -15.69 26.51
CA VAL A 31 -7.31 -14.80 27.26
C VAL A 31 -7.41 -15.08 28.77
N MET A 32 -8.62 -15.15 29.32
CA MET A 32 -8.81 -15.42 30.75
C MET A 32 -8.25 -16.78 31.16
N SER A 33 -8.43 -17.80 30.31
CA SER A 33 -7.91 -19.14 30.54
C SER A 33 -6.37 -19.18 30.50
N LEU A 34 -5.75 -18.45 29.57
CA LEU A 34 -4.29 -18.34 29.47
C LEU A 34 -3.69 -17.59 30.68
N LEU A 35 -4.32 -16.51 31.13
CA LEU A 35 -3.86 -15.76 32.30
C LEU A 35 -3.97 -16.57 33.59
N ARG A 36 -5.06 -17.32 33.77
CA ARG A 36 -5.22 -18.24 34.90
C ARG A 36 -4.15 -19.33 34.92
N LYS A 37 -3.78 -19.89 33.76
CA LYS A 37 -2.67 -20.87 33.64
C LYS A 37 -1.32 -20.27 34.06
N GLN A 38 -1.15 -18.96 33.92
CA GLN A 38 0.04 -18.23 34.35
C GLN A 38 -0.04 -17.74 35.80
N ASN A 39 -1.03 -18.18 36.59
CA ASN A 39 -1.29 -17.72 37.95
C ASN A 39 -1.58 -16.20 38.05
N ILE A 40 -2.16 -15.63 37.00
CA ILE A 40 -2.57 -14.23 36.93
C ILE A 40 -4.09 -14.16 36.99
N LEU A 41 -4.61 -13.44 37.98
CA LEU A 41 -6.04 -13.16 38.09
C LEU A 41 -6.39 -11.96 37.20
N PRO A 42 -7.16 -12.12 36.12
CA PRO A 42 -7.49 -11.02 35.22
C PRO A 42 -8.39 -10.00 35.93
N ILE A 43 -7.98 -8.74 35.92
CA ILE A 43 -8.76 -7.58 36.41
C ILE A 43 -9.48 -6.92 35.24
N LYS A 44 -8.77 -6.73 34.12
CA LYS A 44 -9.30 -6.06 32.93
C LYS A 44 -8.79 -6.78 31.69
N VAL A 45 -9.70 -7.11 30.77
CA VAL A 45 -9.37 -7.68 29.47
C VAL A 45 -10.16 -6.92 28.42
N ALA A 46 -9.46 -6.25 27.51
CA ALA A 46 -10.03 -5.49 26.42
C ALA A 46 -9.40 -5.93 25.10
N ALA A 47 -10.24 -6.24 24.10
CA ALA A 47 -9.76 -6.38 22.73
C ALA A 47 -9.17 -5.03 22.30
N LYS A 48 -8.00 -5.02 21.65
CA LYS A 48 -7.65 -3.82 20.88
C LYS A 48 -8.78 -3.64 19.85
N PRO A 49 -9.45 -2.48 19.78
CA PRO A 49 -10.35 -2.23 18.67
C PRO A 49 -9.53 -2.47 17.40
N LYS A 50 -10.06 -3.28 16.48
CA LYS A 50 -9.48 -3.36 15.14
C LYS A 50 -9.37 -1.91 14.67
N GLU A 51 -8.17 -1.46 14.34
CA GLU A 51 -7.99 -0.16 13.70
C GLU A 51 -8.78 -0.23 12.39
N ILE A 52 -10.03 0.24 12.44
CA ILE A 52 -10.79 0.51 11.22
C ILE A 52 -10.12 1.76 10.67
N SER A 53 -9.14 1.58 9.79
CA SER A 53 -8.65 2.64 8.94
C SER A 53 -9.75 2.96 7.95
N ILE A 54 -10.67 3.85 8.34
CA ILE A 54 -11.63 4.45 7.42
C ILE A 54 -10.82 5.38 6.51
N GLN A 55 -10.38 4.86 5.37
CA GLN A 55 -9.63 5.63 4.37
C GLN A 55 -10.63 6.34 3.45
N PHE A 56 -10.83 7.64 3.69
CA PHE A 56 -11.56 8.53 2.79
C PHE A 56 -10.61 8.99 1.66
N GLY A 57 -10.84 8.49 0.44
CA GLY A 57 -10.12 8.90 -0.77
C GLY A 57 -8.83 8.13 -1.05
N SER A 58 -8.30 8.29 -2.27
CA SER A 58 -6.98 7.77 -2.65
C SER A 58 -5.84 8.53 -1.97
N GLY A 59 -6.10 9.76 -1.50
CA GLY A 59 -5.08 10.64 -0.94
C GLY A 59 -3.99 11.03 -1.96
N ILE A 60 -4.25 10.83 -3.26
CA ILE A 60 -3.34 11.16 -4.36
C ILE A 60 -3.80 12.48 -4.95
N GLU A 61 -2.90 13.45 -4.99
CA GLU A 61 -3.13 14.76 -5.61
C GLU A 61 -2.59 14.76 -7.05
N ASP A 62 -3.14 15.62 -7.92
CA ASP A 62 -2.70 15.73 -9.32
C ASP A 62 -1.19 16.00 -9.43
N LYS A 63 -0.64 16.79 -8.49
CA LYS A 63 0.81 17.06 -8.41
C LYS A 63 1.66 15.80 -8.28
N ASP A 64 1.15 14.77 -7.58
CA ASP A 64 1.88 13.53 -7.37
C ASP A 64 2.02 12.77 -8.69
N VAL A 65 0.96 12.77 -9.50
CA VAL A 65 0.93 12.16 -10.83
C VAL A 65 1.82 12.93 -11.81
N VAL A 66 1.83 14.27 -11.74
CA VAL A 66 2.74 15.12 -12.54
C VAL A 66 4.20 14.80 -12.23
N ILE A 67 4.57 14.73 -10.95
CA ILE A 67 5.94 14.43 -10.52
C ILE A 67 6.35 13.03 -11.00
N PHE A 68 5.49 12.03 -10.77
CA PHE A 68 5.70 10.66 -11.26
C PHE A 68 5.94 10.63 -12.78
N THR A 69 5.07 11.29 -13.54
CA THR A 69 5.11 11.28 -15.01
C THR A 69 6.40 11.92 -15.53
N ARG A 70 6.81 13.06 -14.95
CA ARG A 70 8.04 13.75 -15.32
C ARG A 70 9.29 12.92 -15.00
N GLN A 71 9.35 12.33 -13.81
CA GLN A 71 10.47 11.48 -13.43
C GLN A 71 10.55 10.22 -14.30
N LEU A 72 9.40 9.61 -14.61
CA LEU A 72 9.32 8.49 -15.54
C LEU A 72 9.83 8.88 -16.93
N ALA A 73 9.38 10.02 -17.47
CA ALA A 73 9.83 10.55 -18.75
C ALA A 73 11.35 10.73 -18.78
N THR A 74 11.95 11.36 -17.76
CA THR A 74 13.40 11.56 -17.67
C THR A 74 14.17 10.25 -17.68
N MET A 75 13.71 9.23 -16.96
CA MET A 75 14.43 7.95 -16.92
C MET A 75 14.28 7.15 -18.21
N ILE A 76 13.10 7.16 -18.82
CA ILE A 76 12.87 6.50 -20.12
C ILE A 76 13.72 7.17 -21.21
N ASP A 77 13.79 8.50 -21.22
CA ASP A 77 14.65 9.28 -22.13
C ASP A 77 16.14 8.96 -21.93
N ALA A 78 16.56 8.72 -20.68
CA ALA A 78 17.90 8.24 -20.35
C ALA A 78 18.15 6.75 -20.73
N GLY A 79 17.17 6.07 -21.33
CA GLY A 79 17.30 4.70 -21.82
C GLY A 79 17.14 3.62 -20.75
N LEU A 80 16.62 3.95 -19.57
CA LEU A 80 16.35 2.95 -18.55
C LEU A 80 15.14 2.10 -18.95
N PRO A 81 15.18 0.76 -18.76
CA PRO A 81 14.02 -0.11 -18.96
C PRO A 81 12.82 0.30 -18.10
N LEU A 82 11.62 0.25 -18.68
CA LEU A 82 10.37 0.67 -18.01
C LEU A 82 10.16 0.02 -16.63
N VAL A 83 10.38 -1.29 -16.51
CA VAL A 83 10.23 -2.01 -15.24
C VAL A 83 11.20 -1.47 -14.17
N GLN A 84 12.43 -1.13 -14.56
CA GLN A 84 13.41 -0.52 -13.67
C GLN A 84 12.98 0.89 -13.24
N CYS A 85 12.48 1.71 -14.16
CA CYS A 85 11.94 3.04 -13.85
C CYS A 85 10.80 2.95 -12.83
N LEU A 86 9.85 2.03 -13.06
CA LEU A 86 8.70 1.83 -12.16
C LEU A 86 9.14 1.32 -10.78
N GLU A 87 10.15 0.46 -10.71
CA GLU A 87 10.74 0.03 -9.43
C GLU A 87 11.32 1.21 -8.65
N ILE A 88 12.18 2.02 -9.28
CA ILE A 88 12.79 3.20 -8.68
C ILE A 88 11.71 4.16 -8.18
N LEU A 89 10.70 4.46 -9.00
CA LEU A 89 9.62 5.37 -8.65
C LEU A 89 8.73 4.84 -7.53
N SER A 90 8.43 3.54 -7.52
CA SER A 90 7.66 2.94 -6.43
C SER A 90 8.36 3.08 -5.08
N ASN A 91 9.70 3.09 -5.06
CA ASN A 91 10.50 3.26 -3.85
C ASN A 91 10.70 4.73 -3.45
N GLN A 92 10.73 5.66 -4.42
CA GLN A 92 10.98 7.08 -4.19
C GLN A 92 9.71 7.91 -3.99
N THR A 93 8.54 7.41 -4.37
CA THR A 93 7.27 8.13 -4.24
C THR A 93 6.87 8.28 -2.77
N GLU A 94 6.77 9.53 -2.30
CA GLU A 94 6.40 9.85 -0.91
C GLU A 94 4.95 9.43 -0.59
N ASN A 95 4.05 9.59 -1.56
CA ASN A 95 2.65 9.20 -1.43
C ASN A 95 2.54 7.66 -1.45
N LYS A 96 2.29 7.08 -0.28
CA LYS A 96 2.20 5.61 -0.11
C LYS A 96 1.12 4.95 -0.97
N PHE A 97 0.03 5.65 -1.28
CA PHE A 97 -1.01 5.11 -2.16
C PHE A 97 -0.55 5.06 -3.61
N LEU A 98 0.07 6.14 -4.09
CA LEU A 98 0.63 6.19 -5.43
C LEU A 98 1.79 5.19 -5.57
N ALA A 99 2.70 5.12 -4.59
CA ALA A 99 3.79 4.15 -4.55
C ALA A 99 3.30 2.70 -4.71
N LYS A 100 2.23 2.34 -3.99
CA LYS A 100 1.59 1.03 -4.09
C LYS A 100 1.00 0.78 -5.48
N ILE A 101 0.37 1.79 -6.09
CA ILE A 101 -0.17 1.70 -7.44
C ILE A 101 0.95 1.50 -8.47
N ILE A 102 2.04 2.28 -8.38
CA ILE A 102 3.20 2.13 -9.25
C ILE A 102 3.81 0.74 -9.12
N SER A 103 3.90 0.20 -7.89
CA SER A 103 4.37 -1.17 -7.65
C SER A 103 3.46 -2.23 -8.29
N GLN A 104 2.14 -2.04 -8.24
CA GLN A 104 1.19 -2.95 -8.92
C GLN A 104 1.34 -2.88 -10.45
N VAL A 105 1.48 -1.68 -11.00
CA VAL A 105 1.70 -1.44 -12.43
C VAL A 105 3.02 -2.08 -12.88
N ARG A 106 4.10 -1.92 -12.10
CA ARG A 106 5.37 -2.62 -12.33
C ARG A 106 5.18 -4.12 -12.42
N SER A 107 4.50 -4.73 -11.44
CA SER A 107 4.30 -6.18 -11.39
C SER A 107 3.50 -6.69 -12.59
N ASP A 108 2.49 -5.95 -13.03
CA ASP A 108 1.74 -6.28 -14.23
C ASP A 108 2.62 -6.23 -15.49
N VAL A 109 3.43 -5.18 -15.64
CA VAL A 109 4.35 -5.05 -16.79
C VAL A 109 5.44 -6.12 -16.77
N GLU A 110 5.98 -6.42 -15.59
CA GLU A 110 6.99 -7.47 -15.39
C GLU A 110 6.45 -8.86 -15.75
N THR A 111 5.15 -9.10 -15.57
CA THR A 111 4.47 -10.34 -16.00
C THR A 111 4.03 -10.33 -17.47
N GLY A 112 4.36 -9.27 -18.22
CA GLY A 112 4.14 -9.16 -19.65
C GLY A 112 2.87 -8.42 -20.07
N ALA A 113 2.16 -7.77 -19.15
CA ALA A 113 1.08 -6.88 -19.53
C ALA A 113 1.61 -5.62 -20.23
N MET A 114 0.84 -5.06 -21.16
CA MET A 114 1.11 -3.74 -21.72
C MET A 114 1.01 -2.68 -20.63
N PHE A 115 1.85 -1.65 -20.70
CA PHE A 115 1.90 -0.56 -19.74
C PHE A 115 0.56 0.17 -19.64
N ALA A 116 -0.07 0.46 -20.79
CA ALA A 116 -1.37 1.10 -20.80
C ALA A 116 -2.47 0.27 -20.10
N GLU A 117 -2.46 -1.05 -20.28
CA GLU A 117 -3.43 -1.96 -19.64
C GLU A 117 -3.19 -2.07 -18.12
N ALA A 118 -1.93 -2.00 -17.67
CA ALA A 118 -1.61 -1.93 -16.26
C ALA A 118 -2.12 -0.62 -15.62
N LEU A 119 -1.92 0.53 -16.28
CA LEU A 119 -2.42 1.83 -15.82
C LEU A 119 -3.95 1.88 -15.75
N LYS A 120 -4.63 1.27 -16.71
CA LYS A 120 -6.10 1.22 -16.82
C LYS A 120 -6.80 0.54 -15.64
N LYS A 121 -6.09 -0.29 -14.87
CA LYS A 121 -6.59 -0.85 -13.60
C LYS A 121 -6.73 0.21 -12.50
N HIS A 122 -6.18 1.41 -12.70
CA HIS A 122 -6.15 2.51 -11.75
C HIS A 122 -6.77 3.81 -12.31
N PRO A 123 -8.05 3.80 -12.74
CA PRO A 123 -8.70 4.93 -13.44
C PRO A 123 -8.95 6.17 -12.56
N LYS A 124 -8.77 6.04 -11.23
CA LYS A 124 -8.85 7.16 -10.29
C LYS A 124 -7.56 7.99 -10.22
N VAL A 125 -6.48 7.49 -10.83
CA VAL A 125 -5.14 8.12 -10.82
C VAL A 125 -4.73 8.50 -12.22
N PHE A 126 -4.94 7.59 -13.17
CA PHE A 126 -4.66 7.81 -14.58
C PHE A 126 -5.99 7.94 -15.32
N ASP A 127 -6.26 9.13 -15.84
CA ASP A 127 -7.49 9.36 -16.60
C ASP A 127 -7.42 8.68 -17.99
N ASN A 128 -8.56 8.69 -18.69
CA ASN A 128 -8.66 8.05 -20.00
C ASN A 128 -7.72 8.69 -21.03
N LEU A 129 -7.47 10.00 -20.95
CA LEU A 129 -6.59 10.69 -21.89
C LEU A 129 -5.14 10.21 -21.71
N TYR A 130 -4.68 10.16 -20.46
CA TYR A 130 -3.37 9.65 -20.08
C TYR A 130 -3.18 8.22 -20.59
N ILE A 131 -4.13 7.32 -20.29
CA ILE A 131 -4.07 5.91 -20.70
C ILE A 131 -4.02 5.78 -22.22
N ASN A 132 -4.88 6.50 -22.94
CA ASN A 132 -4.93 6.45 -24.40
C ASN A 132 -3.64 6.97 -25.06
N MET A 133 -3.05 8.03 -24.50
CA MET A 133 -1.76 8.54 -24.99
C MET A 133 -0.66 7.52 -24.78
N VAL A 134 -0.56 6.92 -23.60
CA VAL A 134 0.42 5.86 -23.31
C VAL A 134 0.23 4.67 -24.24
N ALA A 135 -1.02 4.22 -24.47
CA ALA A 135 -1.31 3.13 -25.39
C ALA A 135 -0.83 3.42 -26.81
N ALA A 136 -1.05 4.64 -27.30
CA ALA A 136 -0.55 5.08 -28.60
C ALA A 136 0.99 5.12 -28.65
N GLY A 137 1.63 5.56 -27.56
CA GLY A 137 3.09 5.59 -27.42
C GLY A 137 3.72 4.21 -27.42
N GLU A 138 3.12 3.28 -26.68
CA GLU A 138 3.58 1.90 -26.57
C GLU A 138 3.42 1.15 -27.90
N ALA A 139 2.28 1.29 -28.58
CA ALA A 139 2.05 0.69 -29.89
C ALA A 139 2.93 1.29 -31.01
N GLY A 140 3.24 2.59 -30.92
CA GLY A 140 4.08 3.30 -31.88
C GLY A 140 5.58 3.23 -31.61
N GLY A 141 6.01 2.67 -30.47
CA GLY A 141 7.42 2.67 -30.06
C GLY A 141 7.98 4.06 -29.75
N ILE A 142 7.12 5.01 -29.37
CA ILE A 142 7.45 6.43 -29.10
C ILE A 142 7.06 6.83 -27.66
N LEU A 143 7.20 5.90 -26.72
CA LEU A 143 6.76 6.07 -25.35
C LEU A 143 7.50 7.23 -24.64
N ASP A 144 8.78 7.42 -24.94
CA ASP A 144 9.62 8.55 -24.53
C ASP A 144 8.96 9.90 -24.86
N THR A 145 8.59 10.10 -26.14
CA THR A 145 8.01 11.33 -26.64
C THR A 145 6.62 11.57 -26.04
N ILE A 146 5.84 10.50 -25.86
CA ILE A 146 4.51 10.58 -25.25
C ILE A 146 4.58 10.97 -23.78
N LEU A 147 5.50 10.37 -23.01
CA LEU A 147 5.68 10.70 -21.60
C LEU A 147 6.18 12.14 -21.41
N GLN A 148 7.05 12.65 -22.29
CA GLN A 148 7.44 14.06 -22.29
C GLN A 148 6.25 15.00 -22.54
N ARG A 149 5.36 14.65 -23.49
CA ARG A 149 4.14 15.44 -23.76
C ARG A 149 3.18 15.43 -22.58
N LEU A 150 2.97 14.28 -21.94
CA LEU A 150 2.15 14.16 -20.75
C LEU A 150 2.74 15.01 -19.61
N ALA A 151 4.05 14.93 -19.38
CA ALA A 151 4.73 15.71 -18.35
C ALA A 151 4.69 17.23 -18.58
N ALA A 152 4.55 17.68 -19.84
CA ALA A 152 4.45 19.10 -20.18
C ALA A 152 3.00 19.64 -20.17
N TYR A 153 2.02 18.76 -20.38
CA TYR A 153 0.60 19.12 -20.41
C TYR A 153 -0.04 19.15 -19.02
N MET A 154 0.44 18.31 -18.10
CA MET A 154 -0.07 18.17 -16.73
C MET A 154 0.54 19.18 -15.74
#